data_AF-G9XNT3-F1
#
_entry.id   AF-G9XNT3-F1
#
_cell.length_a   1.000
_cell.length_b   1.000
_cell.length_c   1.000
_cell.angle_alpha   90.00
_cell.angle_beta   90.00
_cell.angle_gamma   90.00
#
_symmetry.space_group_name_H-M   'P 1'
#
loop_
_entity.id
_entity.type
_entity.pdbx_description
1 polymer ?
#
loop_
_entity_poly.entity_id
_entity_poly.type
_entity_poly.pdbx_seq_one_letter_code
_entity_poly.pdbx_strand_id
1 'polypeptide(L)'
;MEKFGQNLGIISQIKNDLQDLFRVEAKSDVRLGKKTLPLVYLGNILKQNKAKTEELHQLCSPARRKGAEFGPAETERLRRFVMQEGAAHYCSVICACFKQEAVEILDAMNIAEEQKRKLIALVENQT
;
A
#
# COMPACT_ATOMS: atom_id res chain seq x y z
N MET A 1 -18.20 -15.07 -5.40
CA MET A 1 -17.39 -15.25 -4.18
C MET A 1 -15.89 -15.12 -4.40
N GLU A 2 -15.29 -15.78 -5.40
CA GLU A 2 -13.84 -15.69 -5.62
C GLU A 2 -13.35 -14.24 -5.82
N LYS A 3 -13.95 -13.48 -6.75
CA LYS A 3 -13.62 -12.07 -7.01
C LYS A 3 -13.80 -11.17 -5.78
N PHE A 4 -14.84 -11.42 -4.98
CA PHE A 4 -15.06 -10.70 -3.72
C PHE A 4 -13.89 -10.92 -2.75
N GLY A 5 -13.47 -12.18 -2.56
CA GLY A 5 -12.32 -12.52 -1.73
C GLY A 5 -11.01 -11.95 -2.26
N GLN A 6 -10.82 -11.95 -3.59
CA GLN A 6 -9.66 -11.34 -4.24
C GLN A 6 -9.58 -9.84 -3.96
N ASN A 7 -10.69 -9.10 -4.09
CA ASN A 7 -10.74 -7.66 -3.82
C ASN A 7 -10.38 -7.36 -2.36
N LEU A 8 -10.92 -8.12 -1.41
CA LEU A 8 -10.55 -8.00 0.00
C LEU A 8 -9.06 -8.29 0.24
N GLY A 9 -8.52 -9.31 -0.41
CA GLY A 9 -7.10 -9.65 -0.34
C GLY A 9 -6.21 -8.51 -0.83
N ILE A 10 -6.57 -7.88 -1.95
CA ILE A 10 -5.83 -6.74 -2.50
C ILE A 10 -5.88 -5.54 -1.54
N ILE A 11 -7.04 -5.20 -1.00
CA ILE A 11 -7.17 -4.10 -0.02
C ILE A 11 -6.29 -4.35 1.20
N SER A 12 -6.33 -5.58 1.75
CA SER A 12 -5.50 -5.97 2.88
C SER A 12 -4.00 -5.87 2.57
N GLN A 13 -3.58 -6.34 1.39
CA GLN A 13 -2.17 -6.26 0.98
C GLN A 13 -1.70 -4.81 0.85
N ILE A 14 -2.47 -3.93 0.21
CA ILE A 14 -2.10 -2.51 0.05
C ILE A 14 -1.94 -1.83 1.42
N LYS A 15 -2.81 -2.16 2.38
CA LYS A 15 -2.71 -1.64 3.75
C LYS A 15 -1.47 -2.15 4.47
N ASN A 16 -1.20 -3.44 4.39
CA ASN A 16 -0.03 -4.05 5.00
C ASN A 16 1.25 -3.44 4.42
N ASP A 17 1.32 -3.31 3.10
CA ASP A 17 2.44 -2.68 2.40
C ASP A 17 2.66 -1.24 2.91
N LEU A 18 1.61 -0.42 2.99
CA LEU A 18 1.72 0.95 3.51
C LEU A 18 2.20 1.01 4.97
N GLN A 19 1.72 0.11 5.82
CA GLN A 19 2.16 0.04 7.22
C GLN A 19 3.61 -0.43 7.35
N ASP A 20 4.00 -1.45 6.59
CA ASP A 20 5.32 -2.06 6.62
C ASP A 20 6.41 -1.15 6.05
N LEU A 21 6.06 -0.20 5.16
CA LEU A 21 6.99 0.83 4.70
C LEU A 21 7.56 1.69 5.83
N PHE A 22 6.82 1.89 6.93
CA PHE A 22 7.21 2.76 8.03
C PHE A 22 7.77 2.04 9.26
N ARG A 23 7.85 0.71 9.23
CA ARG A 23 8.41 -0.08 10.33
C ARG A 23 9.93 -0.02 10.28
N VAL A 24 10.54 0.69 11.22
CA VAL A 24 12.00 0.89 11.31
C VAL A 24 12.74 -0.45 11.57
N GLU A 25 12.07 -1.38 12.24
CA GLU A 25 12.65 -2.66 12.66
C GLU A 25 12.90 -3.64 11.49
N ALA A 26 13.62 -4.72 11.79
CA ALA A 26 14.20 -5.75 10.91
C ALA A 26 13.25 -6.42 9.86
N LYS A 27 12.02 -5.94 9.65
CA LYS A 27 11.06 -6.40 8.63
C LYS A 27 10.43 -5.38 7.66
N SER A 28 10.87 -4.11 7.60
CA SER A 28 10.43 -3.16 6.54
C SER A 28 10.53 -3.72 5.11
N ASP A 29 9.49 -3.49 4.31
CA ASP A 29 9.41 -3.89 2.89
C ASP A 29 10.52 -3.28 2.04
N VAL A 30 10.99 -2.11 2.47
CA VAL A 30 12.10 -1.38 1.89
C VAL A 30 13.41 -2.17 2.04
N ARG A 31 13.68 -2.74 3.21
CA ARG A 31 14.90 -3.55 3.42
C ARG A 31 14.85 -4.87 2.65
N LEU A 32 13.65 -5.42 2.45
CA LEU A 32 13.42 -6.62 1.64
C LEU A 32 13.43 -6.32 0.13
N GLY A 33 13.55 -5.05 -0.28
CA GLY A 33 13.52 -4.66 -1.69
C GLY A 33 12.20 -4.98 -2.38
N LYS A 34 11.10 -5.05 -1.64
CA LYS A 34 9.78 -5.37 -2.21
C LYS A 34 9.32 -4.24 -3.12
N LYS A 35 8.67 -4.61 -4.22
CA LYS A 35 8.03 -3.68 -5.16
C LYS A 35 6.56 -3.51 -4.79
N THR A 36 6.30 -2.85 -3.66
CA THR A 36 4.94 -2.58 -3.20
C THR A 36 4.27 -1.50 -4.07
N LEU A 37 2.94 -1.49 -4.09
CA LEU A 37 2.16 -0.50 -4.85
C LEU A 37 2.60 0.96 -4.59
N PRO A 38 2.74 1.42 -3.33
CA PRO A 38 3.20 2.78 -3.06
C PRO A 38 4.60 3.08 -3.62
N LEU A 39 5.56 2.14 -3.56
CA LEU A 39 6.91 2.35 -4.09
C LEU A 39 6.94 2.36 -5.63
N VAL A 40 6.15 1.50 -6.28
CA VAL A 40 6.04 1.47 -7.74
C VAL A 40 5.42 2.76 -8.26
N TYR A 41 4.36 3.25 -7.60
CA TYR A 41 3.75 4.53 -7.91
C TYR A 41 4.79 5.67 -7.81
N LEU A 42 5.51 5.76 -6.68
CA LEU A 42 6.54 6.78 -6.47
C LEU A 42 7.64 6.72 -7.55
N GLY A 43 8.12 5.52 -7.88
CA GLY A 43 9.10 5.34 -8.94
C GLY A 43 8.61 5.83 -10.30
N ASN A 44 7.32 5.62 -10.62
CA ASN A 44 6.75 6.08 -11.88
C ASN A 44 6.57 7.61 -11.94
N ILE A 45 6.06 8.23 -10.89
CA ILE A 45 5.80 9.68 -10.90
C ILE A 45 7.07 10.51 -10.77
N LEU A 46 8.11 9.98 -10.10
CA LEU A 46 9.38 10.68 -9.90
C LEU A 46 10.37 10.49 -11.04
N LYS A 47 10.09 9.62 -12.03
CA LYS A 47 11.05 9.24 -13.09
C LYS A 47 11.70 10.40 -13.85
N GLN A 48 11.04 11.55 -13.95
CA GLN A 48 11.59 12.75 -14.61
C GLN A 48 12.35 13.67 -13.65
N ASN A 49 12.17 13.50 -12.34
CA ASN A 49 12.91 14.21 -11.29
C ASN A 49 14.10 13.35 -10.83
N LYS A 50 15.27 13.59 -11.44
CA LYS A 50 16.50 12.83 -11.15
C LYS A 50 16.90 12.88 -9.67
N ALA A 51 16.78 14.04 -9.02
CA ALA A 51 17.19 14.20 -7.62
C ALA A 51 16.30 13.37 -6.69
N LYS A 52 14.98 13.47 -6.82
CA LYS A 52 14.03 12.68 -6.03
C LYS A 52 14.10 11.17 -6.35
N THR A 53 14.36 10.81 -7.61
CA THR A 53 14.54 9.41 -8.00
C THR A 53 15.78 8.79 -7.35
N GLU A 54 16.91 9.51 -7.35
CA GLU A 54 18.13 9.06 -6.68
C GLU A 54 17.93 8.99 -5.16
N GLU A 55 17.24 9.95 -4.54
CA GLU A 55 16.92 9.91 -3.12
C GLU A 55 16.03 8.71 -2.77
N LEU A 56 14.95 8.47 -3.53
CA LEU A 56 14.10 7.29 -3.35
C LEU A 56 14.90 6.00 -3.52
N HIS A 57 15.76 5.92 -4.54
CA HIS A 57 16.62 4.77 -4.76
C HIS A 57 17.61 4.55 -3.60
N GLN A 58 18.16 5.61 -3.02
CA GLN A 58 19.03 5.52 -1.83
C GLN A 58 18.28 5.01 -0.61
N LEU A 59 17.05 5.49 -0.38
CA LEU A 59 16.19 4.99 0.71
C LEU A 59 15.82 3.51 0.50
N CYS A 60 15.59 3.09 -0.75
CA CYS A 60 15.15 1.75 -1.10
C CYS A 60 16.27 0.73 -1.38
N SER A 61 17.53 1.16 -1.52
CA SER A 61 18.63 0.25 -1.89
C SER A 61 19.11 -0.59 -0.70
N PRO A 62 19.14 -1.93 -0.81
CA PRO A 62 19.74 -2.80 0.21
C PRO A 62 21.27 -2.68 0.28
N ALA A 63 21.92 -2.36 -0.84
CA ALA A 63 23.37 -2.47 -1.01
C ALA A 63 24.20 -1.35 -0.33
N ARG A 64 23.60 -0.18 -0.07
CA ARG A 64 24.29 0.94 0.62
C ARG A 64 24.26 0.86 2.15
N ARG A 65 23.71 -0.21 2.73
CA ARG A 65 23.49 -0.35 4.18
C ARG A 65 24.61 -1.11 4.92
N LYS A 66 25.81 -1.23 4.35
CA LYS A 66 27.03 -1.64 5.07
C LYS A 66 27.61 -0.41 5.79
N GLY A 67 26.98 0.04 6.88
CA GLY A 67 27.62 1.03 7.77
C GLY A 67 26.68 1.98 8.51
N ALA A 68 25.50 2.29 7.98
CA ALA A 68 24.49 3.12 8.65
C ALA A 68 23.14 2.40 8.65
N GLU A 69 22.58 2.18 9.84
CA GLU A 69 21.28 1.56 10.02
C GLU A 69 20.20 2.46 9.39
N PHE A 70 19.28 1.85 8.63
CA PHE A 70 18.08 2.54 8.18
C PHE A 70 17.27 2.88 9.43
N GLY A 71 17.28 4.15 9.82
CA GLY A 71 16.80 4.60 11.11
C GLY A 71 15.59 5.52 11.01
N PRO A 72 15.23 6.18 12.13
CA PRO A 72 14.08 7.08 12.18
C PRO A 72 14.13 8.20 11.13
N ALA A 73 15.32 8.72 10.80
CA ALA A 73 15.49 9.79 9.83
C ALA A 73 15.20 9.33 8.38
N GLU A 74 15.63 8.12 8.00
CA GLU A 74 15.32 7.53 6.69
C GLU A 74 13.83 7.18 6.60
N THR A 75 13.25 6.63 7.67
CA THR A 75 11.82 6.35 7.75
C THR A 75 10.99 7.61 7.58
N GLU A 76 11.37 8.71 8.23
CA GLU A 76 10.65 9.98 8.10
C GLU A 76 10.81 10.57 6.68
N ARG A 77 12.00 10.47 6.08
CA ARG A 77 12.21 10.87 4.68
C ARG A 77 11.29 10.08 3.74
N LEU A 78 11.21 8.77 3.90
CA LEU A 78 10.32 7.93 3.12
C LEU A 78 8.85 8.26 3.36
N ARG A 79 8.45 8.51 4.62
CA ARG A 79 7.10 8.98 4.96
C ARG A 79 6.75 10.24 4.20
N ARG A 80 7.66 11.22 4.13
CA ARG A 80 7.44 12.44 3.35
C ARG A 80 7.21 12.14 1.87
N PHE A 81 8.00 11.25 1.25
CA PHE A 81 7.73 10.83 -0.13
C PHE A 81 6.32 10.26 -0.29
N VAL A 82 5.95 9.30 0.56
CA VAL A 82 4.66 8.62 0.47
C VAL A 82 3.48 9.59 0.63
N MET A 83 3.62 10.61 1.49
CA MET A 83 2.58 11.60 1.74
C MET A 83 2.56 12.74 0.72
N GLN A 84 3.71 13.36 0.43
CA GLN A 84 3.80 14.59 -0.37
C GLN A 84 3.66 14.32 -1.86
N GLU A 85 4.12 13.17 -2.35
CA GLU A 85 4.00 12.82 -3.76
C GLU A 85 2.70 12.03 -4.06
N GLY A 86 1.82 11.89 -3.06
CA GLY A 86 0.47 11.34 -3.24
C GLY A 86 0.37 9.82 -3.26
N ALA A 87 1.42 9.08 -2.89
CA ALA A 87 1.37 7.61 -2.90
C ALA A 87 0.34 7.04 -1.90
N ALA A 88 0.24 7.62 -0.70
CA ALA A 88 -0.79 7.25 0.27
C ALA A 88 -2.20 7.51 -0.28
N HIS A 89 -2.40 8.67 -0.93
CA HIS A 89 -3.68 9.02 -1.52
C HIS A 89 -4.04 8.09 -2.68
N TYR A 90 -3.09 7.80 -3.57
CA TYR A 90 -3.25 6.84 -4.65
C TYR A 90 -3.67 5.46 -4.13
N CYS A 91 -2.96 4.92 -3.14
CA CYS A 91 -3.32 3.65 -2.51
C CYS A 91 -4.73 3.68 -1.91
N SER A 92 -5.13 4.78 -1.26
CA SER A 92 -6.49 4.94 -0.72
C SER A 92 -7.55 4.90 -1.82
N VAL A 93 -7.32 5.56 -2.96
CA VAL A 93 -8.25 5.54 -4.10
C VAL A 93 -8.36 4.13 -4.67
N ILE A 94 -7.24 3.43 -4.85
CA ILE A 94 -7.25 2.05 -5.33
C ILE A 94 -8.01 1.13 -4.36
N CYS A 95 -7.80 1.27 -3.05
CA CYS A 95 -8.58 0.54 -2.06
C CYS A 95 -10.08 0.84 -2.15
N ALA A 96 -10.47 2.10 -2.38
CA ALA A 96 -11.86 2.49 -2.53
C ALA A 96 -12.51 1.86 -3.77
N CYS A 97 -11.79 1.78 -4.91
CA CYS A 97 -12.28 1.10 -6.11
C CYS A 97 -12.56 -0.38 -5.83
N PHE A 98 -11.61 -1.10 -5.21
CA PHE A 98 -11.82 -2.52 -4.89
C PHE A 98 -12.92 -2.76 -3.84
N LYS A 99 -13.12 -1.81 -2.91
CA LYS A 99 -14.25 -1.86 -1.97
C LYS A 99 -15.58 -1.73 -2.72
N GLN A 100 -15.67 -0.76 -3.63
CA GLN A 100 -16.87 -0.55 -4.44
C GLN A 100 -17.19 -1.78 -5.28
N GLU A 101 -16.21 -2.33 -5.99
CA GLU A 101 -16.38 -3.58 -6.75
C GLU A 101 -16.80 -4.76 -5.86
N ALA A 102 -16.25 -4.86 -4.64
CA ALA A 102 -16.64 -5.91 -3.70
C ALA A 102 -18.12 -5.79 -3.27
N VAL A 103 -18.60 -4.58 -3.02
CA VAL A 103 -20.01 -4.32 -2.69
C VAL A 103 -20.92 -4.65 -3.88
N GLU A 104 -20.55 -4.24 -5.09
CA GLU A 104 -21.31 -4.56 -6.31
C GLU A 104 -21.43 -6.07 -6.56
N ILE A 105 -20.37 -6.84 -6.27
CA ILE A 105 -20.42 -8.31 -6.33
C ILE A 105 -21.43 -8.87 -5.32
N LEU A 106 -21.46 -8.34 -4.09
CA LEU A 106 -22.40 -8.78 -3.07
C LEU A 106 -23.85 -8.44 -3.43
N ASP A 107 -24.07 -7.25 -3.98
CA ASP A 107 -25.40 -6.79 -4.40
C ASP A 107 -25.98 -7.67 -5.52
N ALA A 108 -25.14 -8.10 -6.46
CA ALA A 108 -25.52 -9.01 -7.54
C ALA A 108 -25.75 -10.47 -7.08
N MET A 109 -25.37 -10.83 -5.85
CA MET A 109 -25.54 -12.19 -5.34
C MET A 109 -26.95 -12.42 -4.77
N ASN A 110 -27.55 -13.55 -5.13
CA ASN A 110 -28.80 -14.02 -4.53
C ASN A 110 -28.52 -14.73 -3.19
N ILE A 111 -28.23 -13.93 -2.16
CA ILE A 111 -28.01 -14.38 -0.78
C ILE A 111 -28.96 -13.68 0.18
N ALA A 112 -29.14 -14.24 1.37
CA ALA A 112 -29.99 -13.62 2.38
C ALA A 112 -29.49 -12.22 2.75
N GLU A 113 -30.40 -11.25 2.84
CA GLU A 113 -30.05 -9.84 3.13
C GLU A 113 -29.30 -9.66 4.45
N GLU A 114 -29.57 -10.50 5.45
CA GLU A 114 -28.80 -10.50 6.70
C GLU A 114 -27.32 -10.90 6.48
N GLN A 115 -27.07 -11.89 5.64
CA GLN A 115 -25.70 -12.32 5.29
C GLN A 115 -25.00 -11.26 4.43
N LYS A 116 -25.72 -10.64 3.48
CA LYS A 116 -25.21 -9.55 2.65
C LYS A 116 -24.74 -8.38 3.51
N ARG A 117 -25.54 -7.93 4.48
CA ARG A 117 -25.16 -6.87 5.44
C ARG A 117 -23.90 -7.19 6.22
N LYS A 118 -23.74 -8.43 6.69
CA LYS A 118 -22.51 -8.86 7.42
C LYS A 118 -21.26 -8.77 6.53
N LEU A 119 -21.39 -9.12 5.25
CA LEU A 119 -20.28 -9.06 4.28
C LEU A 119 -19.96 -7.62 3.86
N ILE A 120 -20.96 -6.74 3.72
CA ILE A 120 -20.74 -5.31 3.45
C ILE A 120 -20.00 -4.67 4.64
N ALA A 121 -20.46 -4.92 5.88
CA ALA A 121 -19.78 -4.42 7.07
C ALA A 121 -18.32 -4.90 7.14
N LEU A 122 -18.02 -6.13 6.69
CA LEU A 122 -16.64 -6.62 6.60
C LEU A 122 -15.80 -5.79 5.62
N VAL A 123 -16.35 -5.41 4.46
CA VAL A 123 -15.67 -4.56 3.47
C VAL A 123 -15.43 -3.15 4.01
N GLU A 124 -16.43 -2.56 4.67
CA GLU A 124 -16.37 -1.22 5.25
C GLU A 124 -15.31 -1.15 6.35
N ASN A 125 -15.29 -2.14 7.25
CA ASN A 125 -14.30 -2.27 8.34
C ASN A 125 -12.86 -2.50 7.87
N GLN A 126 -12.63 -2.69 6.57
CA GLN A 126 -11.28 -2.55 5.99
C GLN A 126 -10.89 -1.07 5.86
N THR A 127 -11.20 -0.18 6.81
CA THR A 127 -10.68 1.21 6.89
C THR A 127 -9.43 1.29 7.73
#